data_AF-F3UXX5-F1
#
_entry.id   AF-F3UXX5-F1
#
_cell.length_a   1.000
_cell.length_b   1.000
_cell.length_c   1.000
_cell.angle_alpha   90.00
_cell.angle_beta   90.00
_cell.angle_gamma   90.00
#
_symmetry.space_group_name_H-M   'P 1'
#
loop_
_entity.id
_entity.type
_entity.pdbx_description
1 polymer ?
#
loop_
_entity_poly.entity_id
_entity_poly.type
_entity_poly.pdbx_seq_one_letter_code
_entity_poly.pdbx_strand_id
1 'polypeptide(L)'
;MLVSIPPKLSVSAFMGYLKGNSSLMIFDKHANLKYKYENRKFWCRGYYVDTVGRNQKVIAEYIQNQLQEDRVADQLTLFEAVDPFTGEMNRRK
;
A
#
# COMPACT_ATOMS: atom_id res chain seq x y z
N MET A 1 0.63 7.90 0.17
CA MET A 1 1.58 8.11 -0.95
C MET A 1 1.49 9.56 -1.38
N LEU A 2 2.61 10.19 -1.76
CA LEU A 2 2.65 11.54 -2.33
C LEU A 2 3.33 11.45 -3.70
N VAL A 3 2.64 11.84 -4.77
CA VAL A 3 3.09 11.62 -6.15
C VAL A 3 2.91 12.88 -6.98
N SER A 4 3.91 13.22 -7.80
CA SER A 4 3.80 14.25 -8.82
C SER A 4 3.40 13.61 -10.15
N ILE A 5 2.22 13.99 -10.68
CA ILE A 5 1.68 13.45 -11.92
C ILE A 5 1.61 14.59 -12.95
N PRO A 6 2.20 14.43 -14.15
CA PRO A 6 2.04 15.40 -15.23
C PRO A 6 0.57 15.61 -15.59
N PRO A 7 0.11 16.85 -15.87
CA PRO A 7 -1.30 17.14 -16.13
C PRO A 7 -1.85 16.48 -17.40
N LYS A 8 -0.96 16.03 -18.31
CA LYS A 8 -1.32 15.26 -19.51
C LYS A 8 -1.74 13.83 -19.20
N LEU A 9 -1.37 13.31 -18.03
CA LEU A 9 -1.70 11.95 -17.58
C LEU A 9 -2.88 12.02 -16.62
N SER A 10 -3.90 11.20 -16.88
CA SER A 10 -5.03 11.08 -15.96
C SER A 10 -4.61 10.30 -14.71
N VAL A 11 -5.13 10.73 -13.56
CA VAL A 11 -4.90 10.06 -12.27
C VAL A 11 -5.37 8.60 -12.32
N SER A 12 -6.48 8.32 -13.00
CA SER A 12 -7.01 6.97 -13.16
C SER A 12 -6.08 6.07 -13.97
N ALA A 13 -5.49 6.56 -15.06
CA ALA A 13 -4.51 5.79 -15.84
C ALA A 13 -3.25 5.50 -15.02
N PHE A 14 -2.74 6.51 -14.31
CA PHE A 14 -1.59 6.34 -13.43
C PHE A 14 -1.84 5.30 -12.33
N MET A 15 -2.98 5.38 -11.64
CA MET A 15 -3.36 4.42 -10.59
C MET A 15 -3.63 3.02 -11.16
N GLY A 16 -4.21 2.92 -12.35
CA GLY A 16 -4.43 1.65 -13.04
C GLY A 16 -3.11 0.95 -13.34
N TYR A 17 -2.13 1.68 -13.89
CA TYR A 17 -0.78 1.17 -14.14
C TYR A 17 -0.10 0.74 -12.84
N LEU A 18 -0.12 1.61 -11.82
CA LEU A 18 0.56 1.36 -10.55
C LEU A 18 -0.01 0.13 -9.84
N LYS A 19 -1.34 0.04 -9.71
CA LYS A 19 -2.02 -1.09 -9.06
C LYS A 19 -1.87 -2.38 -9.88
N GLY A 20 -1.94 -2.31 -11.20
CA GLY A 20 -1.79 -3.47 -12.07
C GLY A 20 -0.40 -4.09 -12.00
N ASN A 21 0.64 -3.28 -12.23
CA ASN A 21 2.02 -3.77 -12.24
C ASN A 21 2.51 -4.19 -10.85
N SER A 22 2.17 -3.44 -9.80
CA SER A 22 2.51 -3.85 -8.44
C SER A 22 1.87 -5.18 -8.06
N SER A 23 0.61 -5.43 -8.45
CA SER A 23 -0.04 -6.73 -8.22
C SER A 23 0.76 -7.86 -8.86
N LEU A 24 1.17 -7.70 -10.13
CA LEU A 24 1.99 -8.69 -10.83
C LEU A 24 3.32 -8.91 -10.12
N MET A 25 4.04 -7.85 -9.77
CA MET A 25 5.34 -7.93 -9.08
C MET A 25 5.23 -8.61 -7.70
N ILE A 26 4.16 -8.36 -6.96
CA ILE A 26 3.93 -8.98 -5.65
C ILE A 26 3.65 -10.47 -5.81
N PHE A 27 2.79 -10.87 -6.75
CA PHE A 27 2.50 -12.29 -6.97
C PHE A 27 3.70 -13.07 -7.54
N ASP A 28 4.57 -12.40 -8.28
CA ASP A 28 5.81 -13.00 -8.80
C ASP A 28 6.84 -13.23 -7.69
N LYS A 29 7.04 -12.23 -6.82
CA LYS A 29 7.98 -12.33 -5.68
C LYS A 29 7.48 -13.24 -4.56
N HIS A 30 6.17 -13.26 -4.34
CA HIS A 30 5.55 -13.96 -3.21
C HIS A 30 4.48 -14.93 -3.71
N ALA A 31 4.94 -16.03 -4.32
CA ALA A 31 4.05 -17.05 -4.92
C ALA A 31 3.01 -17.59 -3.92
N ASN A 32 3.32 -17.61 -2.62
CA ASN A 32 2.41 -18.08 -1.56
C ASN A 32 1.14 -17.21 -1.44
N LEU A 33 1.23 -15.90 -1.77
CA LEU A 33 0.07 -14.99 -1.75
C LEU A 33 -0.96 -15.34 -2.83
N LYS A 34 -0.56 -16.04 -3.89
CA LYS A 34 -1.46 -16.48 -4.96
C LYS A 34 -2.55 -17.43 -4.44
N TYR A 35 -2.25 -18.23 -3.42
CA TYR A 35 -3.21 -19.16 -2.82
C TYR A 35 -4.18 -18.45 -1.87
N LYS A 36 -3.74 -17.40 -1.17
CA LYS A 36 -4.59 -16.60 -0.28
C LYS A 36 -5.54 -15.68 -1.07
N TYR A 37 -5.10 -15.21 -2.24
CA TYR A 37 -5.88 -14.34 -3.12
C TYR A 37 -6.30 -15.10 -4.38
N GLU A 38 -7.31 -15.96 -4.26
CA GLU A 38 -7.81 -16.92 -5.27
C GLU A 38 -8.01 -16.32 -6.68
N ASN A 39 -8.33 -15.03 -6.78
CA ASN A 39 -8.56 -14.31 -8.04
C ASN A 39 -7.37 -13.45 -8.52
N ARG A 40 -6.19 -13.58 -7.92
CA ARG A 40 -5.01 -12.72 -8.18
C ARG A 40 -5.31 -11.21 -8.15
N LYS A 41 -6.27 -10.82 -7.31
CA LYS A 41 -6.60 -9.41 -7.05
C LYS A 41 -5.97 -9.03 -5.74
N PHE A 42 -4.87 -8.29 -5.80
CA PHE A 42 -4.17 -7.84 -4.60
C PHE A 42 -4.80 -6.56 -4.04
N TRP A 43 -5.12 -5.60 -4.92
CA TRP A 43 -5.76 -4.35 -4.53
C TRP A 43 -7.28 -4.37 -4.69
N CYS A 44 -7.99 -3.57 -3.88
CA CYS A 44 -9.41 -3.29 -4.06
C CYS A 44 -9.65 -2.51 -5.38
N ARG A 45 -10.90 -2.45 -5.88
CA ARG A 45 -11.21 -1.74 -7.14
C ARG A 45 -11.02 -0.22 -7.01
N GLY A 46 -11.44 0.37 -5.91
CA GLY A 46 -11.39 1.82 -5.67
C GLY A 46 -10.00 2.35 -5.32
N TYR A 47 -9.89 3.66 -5.30
CA TYR A 47 -8.76 4.40 -4.73
C TYR A 47 -9.25 5.78 -4.29
N TYR A 48 -8.60 6.34 -3.27
CA TYR A 48 -8.81 7.72 -2.84
C TYR A 48 -7.67 8.58 -3.35
N VAL A 49 -7.98 9.80 -3.79
CA VAL A 49 -6.99 10.79 -4.21
C VAL A 49 -7.45 12.17 -3.77
N ASP A 50 -6.50 12.97 -3.31
CA ASP A 50 -6.69 14.37 -3.01
C ASP A 50 -5.51 15.18 -3.57
N THR A 51 -5.78 16.41 -3.97
CA THR A 51 -4.77 17.32 -4.54
C THR A 51 -4.05 18.06 -3.44
N VAL A 52 -2.72 18.03 -3.47
CA VAL A 52 -1.89 18.73 -2.50
C VAL A 52 -1.40 20.06 -3.07
N GLY A 53 -1.57 21.13 -2.30
CA GLY A 53 -1.07 22.47 -2.60
C GLY A 53 0.12 22.88 -1.73
N ARG A 54 0.00 24.02 -1.04
CA ARG A 54 1.09 24.68 -0.30
C ARG A 54 1.68 23.86 0.86
N ASN A 55 0.92 22.92 1.44
CA ASN A 55 1.33 22.15 2.63
C ASN A 55 2.07 20.84 2.32
N GLN A 56 2.70 20.74 1.14
CA GLN A 56 3.32 19.51 0.67
C GLN A 56 4.36 18.92 1.64
N LYS A 57 5.17 19.77 2.29
CA LYS A 57 6.21 19.33 3.23
C LYS A 57 5.63 18.62 4.46
N VAL A 58 4.62 19.23 5.07
CA VAL A 58 3.95 18.68 6.26
C VAL A 58 3.29 17.34 5.93
N ILE A 59 2.65 17.23 4.77
CA ILE A 59 2.02 15.99 4.31
C ILE A 59 3.07 14.91 4.02
N ALA A 60 4.22 15.28 3.46
CA ALA A 60 5.31 14.35 3.21
C ALA A 60 5.86 13.77 4.53
N GLU A 61 6.13 14.62 5.52
CA GLU A 61 6.58 14.20 6.86
C GLU A 61 5.56 13.29 7.53
N TYR A 62 4.27 13.67 7.49
CA TYR A 62 3.18 12.85 8.03
C TYR A 62 3.15 11.44 7.39
N ILE A 63 3.23 11.35 6.06
CA ILE A 63 3.23 10.05 5.35
C ILE A 63 4.46 9.20 5.70
N GLN A 64 5.62 9.82 5.92
CA GLN A 64 6.84 9.09 6.29
C GLN A 64 6.73 8.47 7.70
N ASN A 65 6.11 9.20 8.63
CA ASN A 65 6.02 8.78 10.03
C ASN A 65 4.79 7.91 10.33
N GLN A 66 3.82 7.84 9.41
CA GLN A 66 2.55 7.12 9.60
C GLN A 66 2.71 5.70 10.14
N LEU A 67 3.60 4.88 9.57
CA LEU A 67 3.82 3.50 10.04
C LEU A 67 4.41 3.42 11.45
N GLN A 68 5.21 4.40 11.85
CA GLN A 68 5.79 4.46 13.19
C GLN A 68 4.74 4.92 14.20
N GLU A 69 3.92 5.90 13.83
CA GLU A 69 2.81 6.40 14.65
C GLU A 69 1.73 5.33 14.85
N ASP A 70 1.33 4.61 13.80
CA ASP A 70 0.35 3.51 13.88
C ASP A 70 0.81 2.38 14.81
N ARG A 71 2.12 2.10 14.84
CA ARG A 71 2.74 1.13 15.78
C ARG A 71 2.72 1.62 17.22
N VAL A 72 2.97 2.91 17.45
CA VAL A 72 2.97 3.51 18.80
C VAL A 72 1.55 3.62 19.34
N ALA A 73 0.58 3.91 18.46
CA ALA A 73 -0.83 4.05 18.81
C ALA A 73 -1.56 2.70 18.99
N ASP A 74 -0.88 1.56 18.81
CA ASP A 74 -1.46 0.21 18.83
C ASP A 74 -2.68 0.06 17.90
N GLN A 75 -2.75 0.89 16.85
CA GLN A 75 -3.87 0.96 15.89
C GLN A 75 -3.76 -0.09 14.78
N LEU A 76 -2.69 -0.90 14.77
CA LEU A 76 -2.61 -2.10 13.95
C LEU A 76 -3.58 -3.16 14.50
N THR A 77 -4.86 -2.96 14.23
CA THR A 77 -5.98 -3.80 14.71
C THR A 77 -5.92 -5.23 14.17
N LEU A 78 -5.10 -5.50 13.15
CA LEU A 78 -4.95 -6.80 12.53
C LEU A 78 -3.62 -7.46 12.95
N PHE A 79 -3.65 -8.21 14.05
CA PHE A 79 -2.54 -9.12 14.34
C PHE A 79 -2.55 -10.28 13.33
N GLU A 80 -1.68 -10.21 12.33
CA GLU A 80 -1.41 -11.34 11.45
C GLU A 80 -0.37 -12.25 12.11
N ALA A 81 -0.76 -13.45 12.55
CA ALA A 81 0.15 -14.39 13.22
C ALA A 81 1.33 -14.84 12.33
N VAL A 82 1.14 -14.79 11.01
CA VAL A 82 2.13 -15.11 9.99
C VAL A 82 2.20 -13.94 9.03
N ASP A 83 3.40 -13.43 8.79
CA ASP A 83 3.63 -12.37 7.81
C ASP A 83 3.21 -12.88 6.42
N PRO A 84 2.26 -12.20 5.74
CA PRO A 84 1.72 -12.62 4.47
C PRO A 84 2.74 -12.62 3.32
N PHE A 85 3.88 -11.96 3.47
CA PHE A 85 4.92 -11.86 2.44
C PHE A 85 6.11 -12.78 2.69
N THR A 86 6.58 -12.85 3.94
CA THR A 86 7.76 -13.66 4.30
C THR A 86 7.40 -15.07 4.79
N GLY A 87 6.17 -15.27 5.27
CA GLY A 87 5.76 -16.52 5.90
C GLY A 87 6.33 -16.72 7.31
N GLU A 88 7.02 -15.71 7.85
CA GLU A 88 7.56 -15.74 9.20
C GLU A 88 6.46 -15.55 10.26
N MET A 89 6.61 -16.20 11.41
CA MET A 89 5.68 -16.05 12.53
C MET A 89 5.92 -14.71 13.22
N ASN A 90 4.93 -13.83 13.20
CA ASN A 90 4.97 -12.58 13.94
C ASN A 90 4.89 -12.90 15.44
N ARG A 91 5.89 -12.49 16.21
CA ARG A 91 5.83 -12.61 17.67
C ARG A 91 4.84 -11.58 18.19
N ARG A 92 3.81 -12.04 18.91
CA ARG A 92 3.03 -11.13 19.78
C ARG A 92 4.02 -10.53 20.77
N LYS A 93 4.04 -9.19 20.83
CA LYS A 93 4.63 -8.49 21.97
C LYS A 93 3.72 -8.65 23.18
#